data_AF-A0A2X2SMI3-F1
#
_entry.id   AF-A0A2X2SMI3-F1
#
_cell.length_a   1.000
_cell.length_b   1.000
_cell.length_c   1.000
_cell.angle_alpha   90.00
_cell.angle_beta   90.00
_cell.angle_gamma   90.00
#
_symmetry.space_group_name_H-M   'P 1'
#
loop_
_entity.id
_entity.type
_entity.pdbx_description
1 polymer ?
#
loop_
_entity_poly.entity_id
_entity_poly.type
_entity_poly.pdbx_seq_one_letter_code
_entity_poly.pdbx_strand_id
1 'polypeptide(L)' 'MSLITLPGSIFIALVAIFPSLLKIIGMQDQWALFYGGTSLLILVGVAIDTMQQVNSYLLNRHYDGLMKTGKNRKVS' A
#
# COMPACT_ATOMS: atom_id res chain seq x y z
N MET A 1 22.33 -12.74 14.71
CA MET A 1 21.26 -11.80 15.11
C MET A 1 21.62 -10.32 14.89
N SER A 2 22.90 -9.91 14.91
CA SER A 2 23.34 -8.52 14.75
C SER A 2 23.33 -7.97 13.30
N LEU A 3 23.33 -8.81 12.27
CA LEU A 3 23.38 -8.38 10.86
C LEU A 3 22.02 -7.94 10.29
N ILE A 4 20.90 -8.30 10.94
CA ILE A 4 19.54 -7.94 10.48
C ILE A 4 19.08 -6.62 11.13
N THR A 5 19.57 -6.31 12.33
CA THR A 5 19.28 -5.05 13.03
C THR A 5 20.02 -3.85 12.42
N LEU A 6 21.16 -4.07 11.78
CA LEU A 6 21.98 -3.01 11.18
C LEU A 6 21.30 -2.33 9.97
N PRO A 7 20.75 -3.04 8.97
CA PRO A 7 19.96 -2.41 7.92
C PRO A 7 18.61 -1.86 8.43
N GLY A 8 17.99 -2.53 9.42
CA GLY A 8 16.72 -2.09 9.99
C GLY A 8 16.82 -0.76 10.76
N SER A 9 17.89 -0.55 11.54
CA SER A 9 18.08 0.69 12.30
C SER A 9 18.36 1.88 11.38
N ILE A 10 19.13 1.68 10.30
CA ILE A 10 19.38 2.71 9.28
C ILE A 10 18.07 3.12 8.60
N PHE A 11 17.22 2.15 8.27
CA PHE A 11 15.92 2.43 7.66
C PHE A 11 15.01 3.25 8.58
N ILE A 12 14.89 2.84 9.86
CA ILE A 12 14.07 3.57 10.84
C ILE A 12 14.66 4.98 11.11
N ALA A 13 15.99 5.11 11.18
CA ALA A 13 16.64 6.40 11.36
C ALA A 13 16.35 7.36 10.18
N LEU A 14 16.40 6.88 8.94
CA LEU A 14 16.06 7.66 7.75
C LEU A 14 14.59 8.11 7.76
N VAL A 15 13.66 7.20 8.09
CA VAL A 15 12.23 7.50 8.21
C VAL A 15 11.96 8.55 9.30
N ALA A 16 12.68 8.48 10.42
CA ALA A 16 12.53 9.44 11.52
C ALA A 16 13.07 10.84 11.17
N ILE A 17 14.10 10.94 10.32
CA ILE A 17 14.70 12.23 9.90
C ILE A 17 13.86 12.92 8.82
N PHE A 18 13.15 12.15 8.00
CA PHE A 18 12.29 12.65 6.92
C PHE A 18 11.34 13.81 7.33
N PRO A 19 10.54 13.71 8.42
CA PRO A 19 9.68 14.81 8.85
C PRO A 19 10.44 16.05 9.35
N SER A 20 11.66 15.89 9.87
CA SER A 20 12.51 17.01 10.29
C SER A 20 13.00 17.81 9.09
N LEU A 21 13.38 17.13 8.00
CA LEU A 21 13.81 17.77 6.75
C LEU A 21 12.67 18.57 6.11
N LEU A 22 11.45 18.04 6.11
CA LEU A 22 10.26 18.72 5.57
C LEU A 22 9.94 20.04 6.32
N LYS A 23 10.25 20.12 7.62
CA LYS A 23 10.07 21.35 8.41
C LYS A 23 11.06 22.46 8.05
N ILE A 24 12.29 22.12 7.66
CA ILE A 24 13.34 23.10 7.34
C ILE A 24 13.04 23.85 6.02
N ILE A 25 12.29 23.23 5.11
CA ILE A 25 11.99 23.78 3.78
C ILE A 25 10.85 24.85 3.84
N GLY A 26 10.32 25.16 5.03
CA GLY A 26 9.35 26.25 5.21
C GLY A 26 7.98 25.99 4.58
N MET A 27 7.59 24.72 4.44
CA MET A 27 6.28 24.34 3.91
C MET A 27 5.17 24.85 4.85
N GLN A 28 4.22 25.61 4.29
CA GLN A 28 3.01 26.10 4.95
C GLN A 28 2.34 24.97 5.75
N ASP A 29 1.85 25.26 6.95
CA ASP A 29 1.39 24.25 7.93
C ASP A 29 0.39 23.23 7.35
N GLN A 30 -0.44 23.63 6.38
CA GLN A 30 -1.32 22.73 5.62
C GLN A 30 -0.58 21.65 4.83
N TRP A 31 0.54 21.99 4.19
CA TRP A 31 1.38 21.02 3.48
C TRP A 31 2.13 20.11 4.45
N ALA A 32 2.56 20.64 5.61
CA ALA A 32 3.15 19.84 6.67
C ALA A 32 2.16 18.86 7.31
N LEU A 33 0.87 19.20 7.36
CA LEU A 33 -0.22 18.31 7.79
C LEU A 33 -0.58 17.27 6.70
N PHE A 34 -0.60 17.67 5.43
CA PHE A 34 -0.91 16.76 4.30
C PHE A 34 0.21 15.76 4.03
N TYR A 35 1.48 16.14 4.23
CA TYR A 35 2.63 15.24 4.21
C TYR A 35 3.08 14.82 5.62
N GLY A 36 2.28 15.13 6.64
CA GLY A 36 2.53 14.72 8.01
C GLY A 36 2.40 13.21 8.12
N GLY A 37 3.31 12.55 8.84
CA GLY A 37 3.41 11.08 8.84
C GLY A 37 2.09 10.32 8.99
N THR A 38 1.11 10.85 9.73
CA THR A 38 -0.23 10.25 9.90
C THR A 38 -1.04 10.19 8.61
N SER A 39 -1.14 11.28 7.84
CA SER A 39 -1.90 11.29 6.58
C SER A 39 -1.22 10.42 5.52
N LEU A 40 0.11 10.39 5.50
CA LEU A 40 0.89 9.52 4.61
C LEU A 40 0.68 8.04 4.94
N LEU A 41 0.68 7.67 6.23
CA LEU A 41 0.40 6.30 6.68
C LEU A 41 -1.02 5.85 6.30
N ILE A 42 -2.03 6.71 6.50
CA ILE A 42 -3.41 6.41 6.11
C ILE A 42 -3.51 6.25 4.59
N LEU A 43 -2.90 7.15 3.82
CA LEU A 43 -2.92 7.10 2.35
C LEU A 43 -2.32 5.81 1.81
N VAL A 44 -1.16 5.40 2.34
CA VAL A 44 -0.52 4.14 1.95
C VAL A 44 -1.36 2.94 2.37
N GLY A 45 -1.94 2.95 3.58
CA GLY A 45 -2.85 1.90 4.04
C GLY A 45 -4.05 1.71 3.11
N VAL A 46 -4.76 2.81 2.81
CA VAL A 46 -5.91 2.79 1.89
C VAL A 46 -5.50 2.38 0.47
N ALA A 47 -4.34 2.81 -0.02
CA ALA A 47 -3.84 2.41 -1.33
C ALA A 47 -3.58 0.90 -1.41
N ILE A 48 -2.97 0.31 -0.38
CA ILE A 48 -2.74 -1.14 -0.29
C ILE A 48 -4.08 -1.88 -0.22
N ASP A 49 -5.01 -1.42 0.62
CA ASP A 49 -6.35 -2.02 0.74
C ASP A 49 -7.11 -1.97 -0.59
N THR A 50 -7.00 -0.84 -1.31
CA THR A 50 -7.63 -0.67 -2.63
C THR A 50 -7.02 -1.62 -3.66
N MET A 51 -5.69 -1.77 -3.67
CA MET A 51 -5.02 -2.70 -4.58
C MET A 51 -5.43 -4.15 -4.32
N GLN A 52 -5.58 -4.54 -3.05
CA GLN A 52 -6.08 -5.88 -2.69
C GLN A 52 -7.52 -6.08 -3.18
N GLN A 53 -8.40 -5.10 -2.99
CA GLN A 53 -9.78 -5.16 -3.47
C GLN A 53 -9.86 -5.28 -5.00
N VAL A 54 -9.06 -4.51 -5.74
CA VAL A 54 -8.99 -4.58 -7.21
C VAL A 54 -8.50 -5.96 -7.66
N ASN A 55 -7.45 -6.50 -7.03
CA ASN A 55 -6.96 -7.85 -7.33
C ASN A 55 -8.01 -8.92 -7.04
N SER A 56 -8.77 -8.83 -5.95
CA SER A 56 -9.88 -9.76 -5.66
C SER A 56 -10.98 -9.71 -6.72
N TYR A 57 -11.28 -8.52 -7.25
CA TYR A 57 -12.23 -8.37 -8.37
C TYR A 57 -11.71 -8.99 -9.67
N LEU A 58 -10.41 -8.82 -9.97
CA LEU A 58 -9.77 -9.41 -11.15
C LEU A 58 -9.64 -10.93 -11.05
N LEU A 59 -9.33 -11.46 -9.86
CA LEU A 59 -9.25 -12.90 -9.62
C LEU A 59 -10.63 -13.57 -9.78
N ASN A 60 -11.71 -12.96 -9.28
CA ASN A 60 -13.06 -13.46 -9.49
C ASN A 60 -13.49 -13.46 -10.97
N ARG A 61 -13.09 -12.45 -11.76
CA ARG A 61 -13.35 -12.46 -13.21
C ARG A 61 -12.68 -13.62 -13.95
N HIS A 62 -11.48 -14.01 -13.53
CA HIS A 62 -10.80 -15.18 -14.13
C HIS A 62 -11.45 -16.50 -13.68
N TYR A 63 -12.07 -16.54 -12.50
CA TYR A 63 -12.87 -17.69 -12.04
C TYR A 63 -14.21 -17.85 -12.79
N ASP A 64 -14.91 -16.74 -13.09
CA ASP A 64 -16.16 -16.75 -13.86
C ASP A 64 -15.98 -17.33 -15.28
N GLY A 65 -14.83 -17.08 -15.91
CA GLY A 65 -14.50 -17.62 -17.23
C GLY A 65 -14.37 -19.16 -17.25
N LEU A 66 -13.79 -19.74 -16.19
CA LEU A 66 -13.62 -21.19 -16.05
C LEU A 66 -14.91 -21.89 -15.57
N MET A 67 -15.72 -21.26 -14.72
CA MET A 67 -16.99 -21.85 -14.28
C MET A 67 -18.07 -21.84 -15.37
N LYS A 68 -18.06 -20.88 -16.31
CA LYS A 68 -19.01 -20.86 -17.44
C LYS A 68 -18.72 -21.92 -18.50
N THR A 69 -17.46 -22.30 -18.73
CA THR A 69 -17.14 -23.32 -19.75
C THR A 69 -17.53 -24.75 -19.34
N GLY A 70 -17.78 -25.01 -18.05
CA GLY A 70 -18.15 -26.35 -17.55
C GLY A 70 -19.66 -26.67 -17.56
N LYS A 71 -20.54 -25.66 -17.65
CA LYS A 71 -21.99 -25.86 -17.45
C LYS A 71 -22.78 -26.21 -18.73
N ASN A 72 -22.18 -26.09 -19.91
CA ASN A 72 -22.84 -26.36 -21.21
C ASN A 72 -22.61 -27.79 -21.74
N ARG A 73 -22.22 -28.76 -20.91
CA ARG A 73 -21.96 -30.16 -21.35
C ARG A 73 -22.85 -31.20 -20.66
N LYS A 74 -24.07 -30.83 -20.24
CA LYS A 74 -25.11 -31.78 -19.81
C LYS A 74 -26.53 -31.26 -20.06
N VAL A 75 -26.88 -30.94 -21.31
CA VAL A 75 -28.29 -31.04 -21.78
C VAL A 75 -28.28 -31.20 -23.31
N SER A 76 -28.12 -32.43 -23.79
CA SER A 76 -28.92 -33.05 -24.87
C SER A 76 -28.42 -34.46 -25.11
#